data_AF-A0A142XAL1-F1
#
_entry.id   AF-A0A142XAL1-F1
#
_cell.length_a   1.000
_cell.length_b   1.000
_cell.length_c   1.000
_cell.angle_alpha   90.00
_cell.angle_beta   90.00
_cell.angle_gamma   90.00
#
_symmetry.space_group_name_H-M   'P 1'
#
loop_
_entity.id
_entity.type
_entity.pdbx_description
1 polymer ?
#
loop_
_entity_poly.entity_id
_entity_poly.type
_entity_poly.pdbx_seq_one_letter_code
_entity_poly.pdbx_strand_id
1 'polypeptide(L)'
;MAEITVHQCQCPACVRGEDHPDRHLHHNINLLLSHLDEQQRRWLAALKSQKIGHGGDILLSQITGLHPDTIRRGREELDADLQDRPTDRIRKPGGGRPRLSKKIPRSSRR
;
A
#
# COMPACT_ATOMS: atom_id res chain seq x y z
N MET A 1 9.63 21.69 2.29
CA MET A 1 9.22 20.90 1.12
C MET A 1 9.44 19.45 1.51
N ALA A 2 8.40 18.61 1.59
CA ALA A 2 8.58 17.21 1.97
C ALA A 2 9.40 16.52 0.87
N GLU A 3 10.51 15.88 1.23
CA GLU A 3 11.28 15.06 0.30
C GLU A 3 10.42 13.86 -0.11
N ILE A 4 10.01 13.84 -1.38
CA ILE A 4 9.20 12.76 -1.94
C ILE A 4 10.15 11.61 -2.27
N THR A 5 10.21 10.61 -1.40
CA THR A 5 10.99 9.40 -1.65
C THR A 5 10.25 8.49 -2.63
N VAL A 6 10.75 8.40 -3.87
CA VAL A 6 10.23 7.49 -4.88
C VAL A 6 10.86 6.11 -4.69
N HIS A 7 10.04 5.08 -4.54
CA HIS A 7 10.52 3.71 -4.46
C HIS A 7 11.18 3.29 -5.78
N GLN A 8 12.36 2.68 -5.71
CA GLN A 8 13.03 2.11 -6.87
C GLN A 8 12.54 0.68 -7.08
N CYS A 9 12.06 0.40 -8.29
CA CYS A 9 11.56 -0.92 -8.65
C CYS A 9 12.62 -2.01 -8.44
N GLN A 10 12.23 -3.11 -7.80
CA GLN A 10 13.09 -4.26 -7.48
C GLN A 10 12.73 -5.50 -8.30
N CYS A 11 12.02 -5.34 -9.43
CA CYS A 11 11.72 -6.50 -10.29
C CYS A 11 13.01 -7.01 -10.96
N PRO A 12 13.10 -8.31 -11.29
CA PRO A 12 14.30 -8.91 -11.86
C PRO A 12 14.84 -8.17 -13.09
N ALA A 13 13.97 -7.68 -13.97
CA ALA A 13 14.37 -6.95 -15.17
C ALA A 13 15.02 -5.58 -14.85
N CYS A 14 14.44 -4.81 -13.94
CA CYS A 14 14.99 -3.53 -13.52
C CYS A 14 16.31 -3.69 -12.74
N VAL A 15 16.42 -4.73 -11.89
CA VAL A 15 17.63 -5.00 -11.09
C VAL A 15 18.80 -5.44 -11.98
N ARG A 16 18.53 -6.20 -13.06
CA ARG A 16 19.55 -6.59 -14.04
C ARG A 16 20.04 -5.42 -14.91
N GLY A 17 19.40 -4.25 -14.81
CA GLY A 17 19.76 -3.07 -15.60
C GLY A 17 19.39 -3.18 -17.07
N GLU A 18 18.57 -4.17 -17.44
CA GLU A 18 18.03 -4.33 -18.79
C GLU A 18 17.16 -3.11 -19.13
N ASP A 19 17.35 -2.56 -20.33
CA ASP A 19 16.42 -1.57 -20.86
C ASP A 19 15.21 -2.32 -21.43
N HIS A 20 14.06 -2.17 -20.78
CA HIS A 20 12.82 -2.84 -21.17
C HIS A 20 11.67 -1.81 -21.13
N PRO A 21 10.65 -1.96 -21.99
CA PRO A 21 9.60 -0.95 -22.16
C PRO A 21 8.86 -0.63 -20.85
N ASP A 22 8.75 -1.62 -19.96
CA ASP A 22 8.05 -1.43 -18.68
C ASP A 22 8.85 -0.65 -17.64
N ARG A 23 10.14 -0.37 -17.85
CA ARG A 23 10.98 0.37 -16.89
C ARG A 23 10.44 1.77 -16.62
N HIS A 24 10.06 2.49 -17.69
CA HIS A 24 9.47 3.82 -17.57
C HIS A 24 8.09 3.75 -16.90
N LEU A 25 7.31 2.70 -17.20
CA LEU A 25 6.03 2.46 -16.55
C LEU A 25 6.17 2.22 -15.04
N HIS A 26 7.14 1.40 -14.63
CA HIS A 26 7.42 1.13 -13.21
C HIS A 26 7.81 2.40 -12.46
N HIS A 27 8.67 3.24 -13.06
CA HIS A 27 9.03 4.53 -12.50
C HIS A 27 7.80 5.43 -12.31
N ASN A 28 6.96 5.56 -13.33
CA ASN A 28 5.74 6.38 -13.26
C ASN A 28 4.74 5.87 -12.21
N ILE A 29 4.61 4.55 -12.07
CA ILE A 29 3.78 3.96 -11.00
C ILE A 29 4.32 4.39 -9.64
N ASN A 30 5.61 4.25 -9.38
CA ASN A 30 6.19 4.60 -8.08
C ASN A 30 6.18 6.10 -7.81
N LEU A 31 6.36 6.92 -8.84
CA LEU A 31 6.21 8.36 -8.76
C LEU A 31 4.78 8.72 -8.35
N LEU A 32 3.76 8.16 -9.02
CA LEU A 32 2.37 8.40 -8.64
C LEU A 32 2.08 7.93 -7.20
N LEU A 33 2.53 6.73 -6.83
CA LEU A 33 2.34 6.20 -5.48
C LEU A 33 2.95 7.11 -4.41
N SER A 34 4.06 7.79 -4.69
CA SER A 34 4.70 8.69 -3.71
C SER A 34 3.86 9.94 -3.37
N HIS A 35 2.88 10.29 -4.21
CA HIS A 35 1.92 11.37 -3.97
C HIS A 35 0.61 10.89 -3.34
N LEU A 36 0.39 9.58 -3.25
CA LEU A 36 -0.87 8.99 -2.78
C LEU A 36 -0.78 8.59 -1.31
N ASP A 37 -1.92 8.64 -0.61
CA ASP A 37 -2.01 8.12 0.74
C ASP A 37 -1.94 6.58 0.79
N GLU A 38 -1.92 6.00 2.00
CA GLU A 38 -1.81 4.54 2.17
C GLU A 38 -2.98 3.76 1.56
N GLN A 39 -4.19 4.33 1.57
CA GLN A 39 -5.39 3.71 1.04
C GLN A 39 -5.40 3.77 -0.49
N GLN A 40 -5.14 4.94 -1.05
CA GLN A 40 -5.05 5.17 -2.49
C GLN A 40 -3.94 4.33 -3.13
N ARG A 41 -2.76 4.25 -2.48
CA ARG A 41 -1.66 3.39 -2.94
C ARG A 41 -2.09 1.92 -3.03
N ARG A 42 -2.84 1.44 -2.04
CA ARG A 42 -3.36 0.07 -2.01
C ARG A 42 -4.30 -0.21 -3.18
N TRP A 43 -5.25 0.68 -3.44
CA TRP A 43 -6.23 0.50 -4.52
C TRP A 43 -5.60 0.62 -5.89
N LEU A 44 -4.68 1.56 -6.09
CA LEU A 44 -3.98 1.70 -7.37
C LEU A 44 -3.16 0.44 -7.67
N ALA A 45 -2.41 -0.07 -6.69
CA ALA A 45 -1.64 -1.31 -6.86
C ALA A 45 -2.55 -2.52 -7.12
N ALA A 46 -3.68 -2.61 -6.43
CA ALA A 46 -4.68 -3.66 -6.65
C ALA A 46 -5.27 -3.62 -8.06
N LEU A 47 -5.67 -2.45 -8.54
CA LEU A 47 -6.19 -2.25 -9.89
C LEU A 47 -5.15 -2.64 -10.95
N LYS A 48 -3.89 -2.24 -10.76
CA LYS A 48 -2.79 -2.63 -11.65
C LYS A 48 -2.55 -4.14 -11.63
N SER A 49 -2.60 -4.76 -10.45
CA SER A 49 -2.48 -6.21 -10.31
C SER A 49 -3.59 -6.97 -11.04
N GLN A 50 -4.87 -6.55 -10.88
CA GLN A 50 -6.00 -7.12 -11.61
C GLN A 50 -5.80 -7.07 -13.13
N LYS A 51 -5.26 -5.95 -13.64
CA LYS A 51 -4.97 -5.79 -15.07
C LYS A 51 -3.89 -6.74 -15.57
N ILE A 52 -2.90 -7.07 -14.74
CA ILE A 52 -1.84 -8.03 -15.09
C ILE A 52 -2.35 -9.47 -15.01
N GLY A 53 -3.23 -9.77 -14.06
CA GLY A 53 -3.82 -11.10 -13.88
C GLY A 53 -2.98 -12.00 -12.97
N HIS A 54 -2.78 -13.26 -13.38
CA HIS A 54 -2.10 -14.25 -12.55
C HIS A 54 -0.66 -13.83 -12.22
N GLY A 55 -0.28 -13.87 -10.94
CA GLY A 55 1.04 -13.41 -10.48
C GLY A 55 1.19 -11.89 -10.38
N GLY A 56 0.16 -11.11 -10.73
CA GLY A 56 0.18 -9.64 -10.66
C GLY A 56 0.49 -9.11 -9.26
N ASP A 57 -0.02 -9.77 -8.21
CA ASP A 57 0.21 -9.32 -6.82
C ASP A 57 1.70 -9.40 -6.44
N ILE A 58 2.40 -10.46 -6.87
CA ILE A 58 3.84 -10.64 -6.63
C ILE A 58 4.65 -9.65 -7.46
N LEU A 59 4.30 -9.48 -8.73
CA LEU A 59 4.99 -8.55 -9.61
C LEU A 59 4.84 -7.11 -9.14
N LEU A 60 3.62 -6.67 -8.78
CA LEU A 60 3.38 -5.33 -8.25
C LEU A 60 4.08 -5.12 -6.90
N SER A 61 4.20 -6.17 -6.07
CA SER A 61 4.98 -6.09 -4.85
C SER A 61 6.44 -5.75 -5.13
N GLN A 62 7.06 -6.39 -6.13
CA GLN A 62 8.43 -6.09 -6.55
C GLN A 62 8.57 -4.70 -7.20
N ILE A 63 7.53 -4.23 -7.90
CA ILE A 63 7.55 -2.90 -8.53
C ILE A 63 7.42 -1.80 -7.50
N THR A 64 6.49 -1.94 -6.55
CA THR A 64 6.01 -0.86 -5.68
C THR A 64 6.54 -0.92 -4.25
N GLY A 65 7.10 -2.06 -3.84
CA GLY A 65 7.53 -2.32 -2.47
C GLY A 65 6.37 -2.58 -1.50
N LEU A 66 5.12 -2.63 -1.98
CA LEU A 66 3.97 -2.99 -1.16
C LEU A 66 3.95 -4.49 -0.89
N HIS A 67 3.51 -4.88 0.31
CA HIS A 67 3.34 -6.30 0.64
C HIS A 67 2.25 -6.94 -0.25
N PRO A 68 2.42 -8.18 -0.74
CA PRO A 68 1.42 -8.85 -1.58
C PRO A 68 0.04 -8.90 -0.93
N ASP A 69 -0.04 -9.13 0.38
CA ASP A 69 -1.32 -9.10 1.11
C ASP A 69 -2.01 -7.74 1.11
N THR A 70 -1.24 -6.64 1.08
CA THR A 70 -1.80 -5.29 0.97
C THR A 70 -2.47 -5.12 -0.38
N ILE A 71 -1.84 -5.62 -1.46
CA ILE A 71 -2.37 -5.59 -2.81
C ILE A 71 -3.62 -6.47 -2.92
N ARG A 72 -3.55 -7.72 -2.42
CA ARG A 72 -4.69 -8.65 -2.36
C ARG A 72 -5.88 -8.04 -1.62
N ARG A 73 -5.65 -7.45 -0.44
CA ARG A 73 -6.69 -6.74 0.32
C ARG A 73 -7.29 -5.58 -0.50
N GLY A 74 -6.47 -4.84 -1.25
CA GLY A 74 -6.97 -3.80 -2.13
C GLY A 74 -7.87 -4.35 -3.24
N ARG A 75 -7.59 -5.54 -3.76
CA ARG A 75 -8.44 -6.22 -4.75
C ARG A 75 -9.77 -6.63 -4.15
N GLU A 76 -9.76 -7.26 -2.98
CA GLU A 76 -10.98 -7.61 -2.24
C GLU A 76 -11.83 -6.37 -1.94
N GLU A 77 -11.19 -5.24 -1.62
CA GLU A 77 -11.88 -3.96 -1.40
C GLU A 77 -12.53 -3.42 -2.69
N LEU A 78 -11.85 -3.54 -3.84
CA LEU A 78 -12.39 -3.14 -5.15
C LEU A 78 -13.53 -4.07 -5.60
N ASP A 79 -13.39 -5.38 -5.40
CA ASP A 79 -14.41 -6.38 -5.72
C ASP A 79 -15.67 -6.21 -4.86
N ALA A 80 -15.54 -5.61 -3.67
CA ALA A 80 -16.65 -5.23 -2.79
C ALA A 80 -17.17 -3.80 -3.01
N ASP A 81 -16.90 -3.20 -4.18
CA ASP A 81 -17.31 -1.83 -4.57
C ASP A 81 -16.93 -0.75 -3.54
N LEU A 82 -15.85 -0.95 -2.79
CA LEU A 82 -15.37 -0.04 -1.74
C LEU A 82 -16.41 0.28 -0.63
N GLN A 83 -17.45 -0.55 -0.46
CA GLN A 83 -18.58 -0.27 0.46
C GLN A 83 -18.15 0.00 1.92
N ASP A 84 -17.08 -0.64 2.38
CA ASP A 84 -16.55 -0.49 3.74
C ASP A 84 -15.57 0.69 3.93
N ARG A 85 -15.39 1.53 2.90
CA ARG A 85 -14.30 2.51 2.84
C ARG A 85 -14.85 3.92 2.63
N PRO A 86 -15.21 4.64 3.73
CA PRO A 86 -15.66 6.02 3.62
C PRO A 86 -14.55 6.91 3.07
N THR A 87 -14.89 7.75 2.08
CA THR A 87 -13.98 8.70 1.41
C THR A 87 -13.37 9.72 2.37
N ASP A 88 -14.05 10.03 3.47
CA ASP A 88 -13.60 10.97 4.50
C ASP A 88 -12.52 10.39 5.44
N ARG A 89 -12.22 9.08 5.39
CA ARG A 89 -11.28 8.43 6.30
C ARG A 89 -10.36 7.41 5.62
N ILE A 90 -9.06 7.72 5.66
CA ILE A 90 -7.98 6.83 5.19
C ILE A 90 -7.97 5.49 5.95
N ARG A 91 -8.29 5.50 7.26
CA ARG A 91 -8.35 4.30 8.11
C ARG A 91 -9.79 3.86 8.39
N LYS A 92 -10.04 2.54 8.38
CA LYS A 92 -11.29 1.97 8.90
C LYS A 92 -11.47 2.38 10.38
N PRO A 93 -12.71 2.65 10.85
CA PRO A 93 -12.97 2.80 12.27
C PRO A 93 -12.43 1.58 13.04
N GLY A 94 -11.74 1.82 14.16
CA GLY A 94 -11.10 0.77 14.97
C GLY A 94 -9.68 0.35 14.54
N GLY A 95 -9.14 0.83 13.41
CA GLY A 95 -7.78 0.53 12.96
C GLY A 95 -6.66 1.30 13.66
N GLY A 96 -6.94 1.93 14.80
CA GLY A 96 -5.94 2.62 15.61
C GLY A 96 -5.31 1.68 16.63
N ARG A 97 -4.03 1.91 16.98
CA ARG A 97 -3.41 1.27 18.15
C ARG A 97 -4.31 1.55 19.36
N PRO A 98 -4.77 0.52 20.11
CA PRO A 98 -5.54 0.76 21.33
C PRO A 98 -4.76 1.70 22.23
N ARG A 99 -5.41 2.76 22.74
CA ARG A 99 -4.78 3.71 23.65
C ARG A 99 -4.22 2.93 24.83
N LEU A 100 -2.95 3.16 25.18
CA LEU A 100 -2.35 2.61 26.38
C LEU A 100 -3.18 3.11 27.58
N SER A 101 -4.01 2.25 28.16
CA SER A 101 -4.72 2.58 29.39
C SER A 101 -3.67 2.84 30.47
N LYS A 102 -3.67 4.03 31.07
CA LYS A 102 -2.90 4.28 32.30
C LYS A 102 -3.44 3.30 33.36
N LYS A 103 -2.64 2.32 33.77
CA LYS A 103 -2.93 1.55 34.98
C LYS A 103 -2.86 2.53 36.14
N ILE A 104 -4.00 2.88 36.71
CA ILE A 104 -4.06 3.63 37.97
C ILE A 104 -3.42 2.72 39.03
N PRO A 105 -2.32 3.11 39.69
CA PRO A 105 -1.85 2.36 40.83
C PRO A 105 -2.92 2.45 41.91
N ARG A 106 -3.34 1.29 42.46
CA ARG A 106 -4.20 1.28 43.64
C ARG A 106 -3.41 1.92 44.76
N SER A 107 -3.82 3.10 45.22
CA SER A 107 -3.28 3.68 46.44
C SER A 107 -3.63 2.74 47.59
N SER A 108 -2.61 2.15 48.21
CA SER A 108 -2.77 1.47 49.49
C SER A 108 -3.16 2.53 50.51
N ARG A 109 -4.43 2.54 50.92
CA ARG A 109 -4.85 3.22 52.15
C ARG A 109 -4.16 2.52 53.32
N ARG A 110 -3.41 3.28 54.11
CA ARG A 110 -2.87 2.88 55.41
C ARG A 110 -3.40 3.86 56.43
#